data_AF-A0AAN4YDS9-F1
#
_entry.id   AF-A0AAN4YDS9-F1
#
_cell.length_a   1.000
_cell.length_b   1.000
_cell.length_c   1.000
_cell.angle_alpha   90.00
_cell.angle_beta   90.00
_cell.angle_gamma   90.00
#
_symmetry.space_group_name_H-M   'P 1'
#
loop_
_entity.id
_entity.type
_entity.pdbx_description
1 polymer ?
#
loop_
_entity_poly.entity_id
_entity_poly.type
_entity_poly.pdbx_seq_one_letter_code
_entity_poly.pdbx_strand_id
1 'polypeptide(L)'
;MPSKVVHLPCSHGSMGSEKTNIPVAESPRDVQTTLTFSKQNEDCSAPPPMYIGKPQSYNRPTTTLPATIHDISGHELEYTLDSHGFQFYSHESKVKDFLDEERVRAEYYPETEQLLHDV
;
A
#
# COMPACT_ATOMS: atom_id res chain seq x y z
N MET A 1 -18.51 53.75 6.84
CA MET A 1 -17.41 52.76 6.86
C MET A 1 -17.68 51.73 5.78
N PRO A 2 -16.82 51.64 4.76
CA PRO A 2 -16.37 50.30 4.32
C PRO A 2 -14.88 50.28 3.95
N SER A 3 -14.15 49.29 4.49
CA SER A 3 -12.73 49.04 4.22
C SER A 3 -12.52 48.32 2.88
N LYS A 4 -11.57 48.86 2.11
CA LYS A 4 -11.04 48.33 0.85
C LYS A 4 -9.91 47.35 1.18
N VAL A 5 -10.06 46.08 0.79
CA VAL A 5 -9.00 45.07 0.91
C VAL A 5 -8.05 45.22 -0.28
N VAL A 6 -6.80 45.55 0.02
CA VAL A 6 -5.67 45.55 -0.92
C VAL A 6 -5.04 44.15 -0.87
N HIS A 7 -5.06 43.44 -1.98
CA HIS A 7 -4.33 42.19 -2.13
C HIS A 7 -2.91 42.51 -2.62
N LEU A 8 -1.89 42.13 -1.85
CA LEU A 8 -0.54 41.93 -2.36
C LEU A 8 -0.22 40.43 -2.39
N PRO A 9 0.68 39.97 -3.30
CA PRO A 9 0.91 38.56 -3.58
C PRO A 9 1.85 37.90 -2.56
N CYS A 10 1.51 36.70 -2.10
CA CYS A 10 2.43 35.85 -1.35
C CYS A 10 3.54 35.31 -2.27
N SER A 11 4.78 35.43 -1.81
CA SER A 11 5.97 34.84 -2.41
C SER A 11 5.90 33.31 -2.35
N HIS A 12 6.16 32.65 -3.47
CA HIS A 12 6.43 31.20 -3.49
C HIS A 12 7.76 30.94 -2.77
N GLY A 13 7.66 30.45 -1.54
CA GLY A 13 8.79 29.87 -0.81
C GLY A 13 9.06 28.47 -1.36
N SER A 14 10.28 28.27 -1.84
CA SER A 14 10.85 26.97 -2.17
C SER A 14 10.81 26.07 -0.92
N MET A 15 9.99 25.02 -0.93
CA MET A 15 10.09 23.95 0.06
C MET A 15 11.14 22.95 -0.42
N GLY A 16 12.31 23.06 0.20
CA GLY A 16 13.34 22.03 0.16
C GLY A 16 12.85 20.74 0.81
N SER A 17 13.55 19.66 0.48
CA SER A 17 13.33 18.29 0.92
C SER A 17 13.09 18.14 2.43
N GLU A 18 11.82 17.95 2.80
CA GLU A 18 11.46 17.54 4.15
C GLU A 18 11.69 16.03 4.27
N LYS A 19 12.76 15.66 4.97
CA LYS A 19 12.97 14.29 5.44
C LYS A 19 11.81 13.96 6.38
N THR A 20 10.89 13.10 5.96
CA THR A 20 9.81 12.61 6.81
C THR A 20 10.41 11.87 8.01
N ASN A 21 10.38 12.52 9.18
CA ASN A 21 10.80 11.93 10.44
C ASN A 21 9.69 10.98 10.92
N ILE A 22 9.70 9.76 10.38
CA ILE A 22 8.87 8.67 10.91
C ILE A 22 9.40 8.38 12.31
N PRO A 23 8.57 8.37 13.37
CA PRO A 23 9.01 7.97 14.70
C PRO A 23 9.47 6.52 14.64
N VAL A 24 10.78 6.30 14.55
CA VAL A 24 11.41 4.99 14.63
C VAL A 24 11.09 4.43 16.02
N ALA A 25 10.36 3.31 16.07
CA ALA A 25 10.17 2.58 17.31
C ALA A 25 11.55 2.13 17.82
N GLU A 26 11.85 2.44 19.09
CA GLU A 26 13.15 2.15 19.74
C GLU A 26 13.53 0.65 19.78
N SER A 27 12.59 -0.24 19.45
CA SER A 27 12.77 -1.69 19.33
C SER A 27 11.67 -2.29 18.43
N PRO A 28 11.98 -3.29 17.58
CA PRO A 28 10.98 -4.02 16.80
C PRO A 28 9.85 -4.57 17.68
N ARG A 29 8.61 -4.31 17.31
CA ARG A 29 7.41 -4.75 18.04
C ARG A 29 6.72 -5.92 17.36
N ASP A 30 7.36 -7.08 17.37
CA ASP A 30 6.78 -8.31 16.84
C ASP A 30 5.47 -8.69 17.56
N VAL A 31 4.48 -9.14 16.79
CA VAL A 31 3.16 -9.49 17.30
C VAL A 31 2.86 -10.94 17.02
N GLN A 32 2.58 -11.73 18.06
CA GLN A 32 2.01 -13.06 17.89
C GLN A 32 0.50 -12.97 17.69
N THR A 33 0.01 -13.55 16.60
CA THR A 33 -1.39 -13.52 16.21
C THR A 33 -1.80 -14.82 15.52
N THR A 34 -3.03 -14.87 15.03
CA THR A 34 -3.52 -15.96 14.18
C THR A 34 -3.97 -15.43 12.83
N LEU A 35 -3.59 -16.13 11.77
CA LEU A 35 -4.02 -15.85 10.40
C LEU A 35 -5.11 -16.86 10.01
N THR A 36 -6.19 -16.36 9.43
CA THR A 36 -7.32 -17.19 8.98
C THR A 36 -7.30 -17.29 7.47
N PHE A 37 -7.14 -18.51 6.97
CA PHE A 37 -7.08 -18.83 5.55
C PHE A 37 -8.36 -19.54 5.11
N SER A 38 -8.73 -19.35 3.84
CA SER A 38 -9.76 -20.17 3.22
C SER A 38 -9.23 -21.61 3.06
N LYS A 39 -9.99 -22.61 3.51
CA LYS A 39 -9.60 -24.00 3.34
C LYS A 39 -9.84 -24.40 1.88
N GLN A 40 -8.81 -24.93 1.22
CA GLN A 40 -8.96 -25.51 -0.11
C GLN A 40 -9.73 -26.84 0.00
N ASN A 41 -10.48 -27.17 -1.05
CA ASN A 41 -11.11 -28.49 -1.14
C ASN A 41 -10.03 -29.58 -1.24
N GLU A 42 -10.30 -30.77 -0.70
CA GLU A 42 -9.35 -31.90 -0.69
C GLU A 42 -8.96 -32.35 -2.10
N ASP A 43 -9.81 -32.09 -3.11
CA ASP A 43 -9.58 -32.40 -4.52
C ASP A 43 -8.93 -31.24 -5.31
N CYS A 44 -8.47 -30.20 -4.61
CA CYS A 44 -7.95 -28.95 -5.18
C CYS A 44 -8.92 -28.22 -6.12
N SER A 45 -10.20 -28.60 -6.15
CA SER A 45 -11.21 -27.94 -6.99
C SER A 45 -11.54 -26.53 -6.51
N ALA A 46 -12.11 -25.73 -7.40
CA ALA A 46 -12.63 -24.42 -7.03
C ALA A 46 -13.78 -24.56 -6.02
N PRO A 47 -13.88 -23.67 -5.02
CA PRO A 47 -14.99 -23.68 -4.07
C PRO A 47 -16.31 -23.46 -4.80
N PRO A 48 -17.42 -24.04 -4.31
CA PRO A 48 -18.73 -23.82 -4.91
C PRO A 48 -19.09 -22.32 -4.93
N PRO A 49 -19.86 -21.88 -5.93
CA PRO A 49 -20.30 -20.49 -6.03
C PRO A 49 -21.27 -20.14 -4.90
N MET A 50 -21.26 -18.87 -4.51
CA MET A 50 -22.23 -18.30 -3.57
C MET A 50 -23.49 -17.86 -4.32
N TYR A 51 -24.65 -18.17 -3.77
CA TYR A 51 -25.95 -17.82 -4.35
C TYR A 51 -26.74 -16.89 -3.42
N ILE A 52 -27.17 -15.75 -3.96
CA ILE A 52 -28.04 -14.80 -3.25
C ILE A 52 -29.34 -15.52 -2.85
N GLY A 53 -29.74 -15.37 -1.58
CA GLY A 53 -30.95 -16.00 -1.03
C GLY A 53 -30.79 -17.46 -0.58
N LYS A 54 -29.58 -18.05 -0.69
CA LYS A 54 -29.26 -19.37 -0.13
C LYS A 54 -28.17 -19.26 0.94
N PRO A 55 -28.52 -19.05 2.21
CA PRO A 55 -27.56 -18.84 3.30
C PRO A 55 -26.48 -19.93 3.41
N GLN A 56 -26.85 -21.18 3.12
CA GLN A 56 -25.94 -22.33 3.16
C GLN A 56 -24.79 -22.22 2.17
N SER A 57 -24.97 -21.51 1.05
CA SER A 57 -23.92 -21.34 0.03
C SER A 57 -22.80 -20.38 0.46
N TYR A 58 -23.00 -19.61 1.54
CA TYR A 58 -22.00 -18.66 2.06
C TYR A 58 -21.02 -19.31 3.03
N ASN A 59 -21.30 -20.52 3.52
CA ASN A 59 -20.42 -21.19 4.46
C ASN A 59 -19.16 -21.68 3.75
N ARG A 60 -18.03 -20.99 3.98
CA ARG A 60 -16.71 -21.40 3.50
C ARG A 60 -15.87 -21.90 4.67
N PRO A 61 -15.42 -23.16 4.64
CA PRO A 61 -14.51 -23.66 5.67
C PRO A 61 -13.23 -22.82 5.67
N THR A 62 -12.79 -22.42 6.86
CA THR A 62 -11.54 -21.67 7.07
C THR A 62 -10.63 -22.44 8.02
N THR A 63 -9.32 -22.22 7.88
CA THR A 63 -8.31 -22.77 8.78
C THR A 63 -7.55 -21.63 9.43
N THR A 64 -7.37 -21.69 10.75
CA THR A 64 -6.66 -20.68 11.52
C THR A 64 -5.28 -21.21 11.92
N LEU A 65 -4.23 -20.45 11.64
CA LEU A 65 -2.85 -20.81 11.93
C LEU A 65 -2.19 -19.73 12.79
N PRO A 66 -1.45 -20.08 13.86
CA PRO A 66 -0.64 -19.12 14.58
C PRO A 66 0.48 -18.58 13.69
N ALA A 67 0.74 -17.28 13.76
CA ALA A 67 1.80 -16.62 13.02
C ALA A 67 2.39 -15.47 13.84
N THR A 68 3.68 -15.20 13.62
CA THR A 68 4.34 -14.01 14.15
C THR A 68 4.42 -12.98 13.04
N ILE A 69 3.93 -11.77 13.31
CA ILE A 69 4.11 -10.60 12.44
C ILE A 69 5.34 -9.87 12.92
N HIS A 70 6.36 -9.77 12.05
CA HIS A 70 7.62 -9.10 12.35
C HIS A 70 7.53 -7.61 12.05
N ASP A 71 7.96 -6.78 12.99
CA ASP A 71 8.12 -5.34 12.79
C ASP A 71 9.49 -5.06 12.18
N ILE A 72 9.50 -4.41 11.02
CA ILE A 72 10.71 -4.15 10.23
C ILE A 72 11.09 -2.67 10.22
N SER A 73 10.43 -1.86 11.05
CA SER A 73 10.68 -0.42 11.16
C SER A 73 12.17 -0.14 11.44
N GLY A 74 12.81 0.68 10.62
CA GLY A 74 14.25 0.99 10.72
C GLY A 74 15.19 0.00 10.00
N HIS A 75 14.66 -1.10 9.48
CA HIS A 75 15.39 -2.11 8.70
C HIS A 75 14.79 -2.27 7.29
N GLU A 76 14.04 -1.29 6.79
CA GLU A 76 13.29 -1.42 5.53
C GLU A 76 14.19 -1.70 4.32
N LEU A 77 15.42 -1.17 4.33
CA LEU A 77 16.40 -1.33 3.25
C LEU A 77 17.01 -2.75 3.17
N GLU A 78 16.82 -3.58 4.19
CA GLU A 78 17.29 -4.97 4.20
C GLU A 78 16.35 -5.90 3.41
N TYR A 79 15.14 -5.44 3.10
CA TYR A 79 14.12 -6.19 2.37
C TYR A 79 14.14 -5.81 0.89
N THR A 80 14.73 -6.69 0.08
CA THR A 80 14.80 -6.55 -1.38
C THR A 80 13.81 -7.46 -2.10
N LEU A 81 13.44 -7.07 -3.32
CA LEU A 81 12.47 -7.79 -4.14
C LEU A 81 12.92 -9.23 -4.43
N ASP A 82 14.21 -9.42 -4.73
CA ASP A 82 14.78 -10.73 -5.03
C ASP A 82 14.81 -11.69 -3.83
N SER A 83 15.00 -11.15 -2.61
CA SER A 83 15.15 -11.96 -1.41
C SER A 83 13.81 -12.26 -0.72
N HIS A 84 12.91 -11.27 -0.66
CA HIS A 84 11.68 -11.35 0.14
C HIS A 84 10.40 -11.27 -0.69
N GLY A 85 10.51 -11.01 -2.00
CA GLY A 85 9.35 -10.83 -2.89
C GLY A 85 8.67 -9.46 -2.75
N PHE A 86 9.22 -8.55 -1.95
CA PHE A 86 8.80 -7.16 -1.84
C PHE A 86 9.97 -6.28 -1.42
N GLN A 87 9.88 -4.98 -1.69
CA GLN A 87 10.90 -4.00 -1.34
C GLN A 87 10.27 -2.65 -1.06
N PHE A 88 10.85 -1.92 -0.10
CA PHE A 88 10.52 -0.51 0.11
C PHE A 88 11.32 0.35 -0.84
N TYR A 89 10.62 1.18 -1.61
CA TYR A 89 11.24 2.11 -2.53
C TYR A 89 10.56 3.48 -2.43
N SER A 90 11.35 4.51 -2.20
CA SER A 90 10.86 5.89 -2.10
C SER A 90 10.84 6.53 -3.47
N HIS A 91 9.67 6.54 -4.11
CA HIS A 91 9.44 7.19 -5.41
C HIS A 91 8.32 8.22 -5.33
N GLU A 92 8.54 9.40 -5.90
CA GLU A 92 7.51 10.42 -6.03
C GLU A 92 6.88 10.36 -7.42
N SER A 93 5.60 9.94 -7.50
CA SER A 93 4.90 9.92 -8.80
C SER A 93 4.62 11.33 -9.33
N LYS A 94 4.72 11.45 -10.66
CA LYS A 94 4.35 12.66 -11.42
C LYS A 94 2.84 12.89 -11.47
N VAL A 95 2.05 11.82 -11.45
CA VAL A 95 0.58 11.91 -11.43
C VAL A 95 0.12 12.02 -9.98
N LYS A 96 -0.49 13.15 -9.63
CA LYS A 96 -1.07 13.38 -8.29
C LYS A 96 -2.58 13.14 -8.26
N ASP A 97 -3.26 13.46 -9.35
CA ASP A 97 -4.72 13.39 -9.45
C ASP A 97 -5.11 12.20 -10.36
N PHE A 98 -5.54 11.10 -9.75
CA PHE A 98 -5.93 9.84 -10.44
C PHE A 98 -7.36 9.89 -11.01
N LEU A 99 -7.82 11.06 -11.45
CA LEU A 99 -9.18 11.29 -11.92
C LEU A 99 -9.32 11.16 -13.44
N ASP A 100 -8.23 11.30 -14.17
CA ASP A 100 -8.19 11.24 -15.63
C ASP A 100 -7.49 9.95 -16.09
N GLU A 101 -8.28 9.05 -16.67
CA GLU A 101 -7.80 7.76 -17.15
C GLU A 101 -6.75 7.90 -18.27
N GLU A 102 -6.92 8.86 -19.18
CA GLU A 102 -5.99 9.05 -20.29
C GLU A 102 -4.63 9.49 -19.76
N ARG A 103 -4.63 10.41 -18.80
CA ARG A 103 -3.41 10.88 -18.14
C ARG A 103 -2.73 9.78 -17.31
N VAL A 104 -3.50 8.99 -16.55
CA VAL A 104 -2.96 7.85 -15.79
C VAL A 104 -2.30 6.85 -16.73
N ARG A 105 -2.96 6.49 -17.84
CA ARG A 105 -2.39 5.56 -18.82
C ARG A 105 -1.15 6.11 -19.50
N ALA A 106 -1.12 7.41 -19.82
CA ALA A 106 -0.01 8.03 -20.55
C ALA A 106 1.21 8.33 -19.67
N GLU A 107 1.02 8.65 -18.38
CA GLU A 107 2.09 9.10 -17.50
C GLU A 107 2.44 8.07 -16.42
N TYR A 108 1.44 7.55 -15.68
CA TYR A 108 1.67 6.72 -14.49
C TYR A 108 2.12 5.29 -14.84
N TYR A 109 1.57 4.71 -15.90
CA TYR A 109 1.93 3.35 -16.33
C TYR A 109 3.40 3.24 -16.78
N PRO A 110 3.89 4.07 -17.73
CA PRO A 110 5.29 4.02 -18.12
C PRO A 110 6.24 4.42 -16.99
N GLU A 111 5.82 5.32 -16.08
CA GLU A 111 6.56 5.64 -14.87
C GLU A 111 6.74 4.40 -13.97
N THR A 112 5.68 3.63 -13.76
CA THR A 112 5.71 2.42 -12.93
C THR A 112 6.52 1.29 -13.59
N GLU A 113 6.46 1.16 -14.92
CA GLU A 113 7.31 0.22 -15.66
C GLU A 113 8.79 0.57 -15.50
N GLN A 114 9.16 1.84 -15.65
CA GLN A 114 10.53 2.29 -15.43
C GLN A 114 10.98 2.05 -13.99
N LEU A 115 10.10 2.33 -13.02
CA LEU A 115 10.38 2.09 -11.61
C LEU A 115 10.71 0.62 -11.34
N LEU A 116 10.01 -0.32 -11.97
CA LEU A 116 10.27 -1.75 -11.83
C LEU A 116 11.59 -2.19 -12.49
N HIS A 117 12.08 -1.45 -13.49
CA HIS A 117 13.36 -1.70 -14.12
C HIS A 117 14.56 -1.11 -13.35
N ASP A 118 14.33 -0.06 -12.56
CA ASP A 118 15.37 0.65 -11.82
C ASP A 118 15.67 0.03 -10.43
N VAL A 119 14.76 -0.80 -9.90
CA VAL A 119 14.90 -1.50 -8.60
C VAL A 119 15.79 -2.74 -8.65
#